data_AF-A0A970EKQ4-F1
#
_entry.id   AF-A0A970EKQ4-F1
#
_cell.length_a   1.000
_cell.length_b   1.000
_cell.length_c   1.000
_cell.angle_alpha   90.00
_cell.angle_beta   90.00
_cell.angle_gamma   90.00
#
_symmetry.space_group_name_H-M   'P 1'
#
loop_
_entity.id
_entity.type
_entity.pdbx_description
1 polymer ?
#
loop_
_entity_poly.entity_id
_entity_poly.type
_entity_poly.pdbx_seq_one_letter_code
_entity_poly.pdbx_strand_id
1 'polypeptide(L)'
;MLAVFLLLLLILLSLLMRMANRRRSQAIAYPDNVKPSPFSEALQELVSNAGGIYLALVLLVSFLQIELPPRWKILFLEMEPLAFISIAIAIIQPFVLQLYRTVKGS
;
A
#
# COMPACT_ATOMS: atom_id res chain seq x y z
N MET A 1 1.49 -19.09 10.70
CA MET A 1 0.05 -18.77 10.73
C MET A 1 -0.25 -17.37 11.26
N LEU A 2 0.14 -17.03 12.51
CA LEU A 2 -0.20 -15.73 13.12
C LEU A 2 0.32 -14.49 12.36
N ALA A 3 1.55 -14.54 11.82
CA ALA A 3 2.11 -13.42 11.05
C ALA A 3 1.40 -13.17 9.71
N VAL A 4 0.94 -14.23 9.04
CA VAL A 4 0.15 -14.11 7.80
C VAL A 4 -1.19 -13.46 8.10
N PHE A 5 -1.82 -13.88 9.19
CA PHE A 5 -3.06 -13.27 9.66
C PHE A 5 -2.88 -11.78 10.01
N LEU A 6 -1.78 -11.43 10.68
CA LEU A 6 -1.44 -10.04 10.97
C LEU A 6 -1.23 -9.23 9.69
N LEU A 7 -0.51 -9.76 8.70
CA LEU A 7 -0.30 -9.09 7.42
C LEU A 7 -1.62 -8.87 6.67
N LEU A 8 -2.50 -9.88 6.63
CA LEU A 8 -3.83 -9.75 6.05
C LEU A 8 -4.67 -8.70 6.78
N LEU A 9 -4.61 -8.67 8.12
CA LEU A 9 -5.29 -7.67 8.92
C LEU A 9 -4.79 -6.25 8.61
N LEU A 10 -3.48 -6.06 8.48
CA LEU A 10 -2.88 -4.77 8.12
C LEU A 10 -3.29 -4.32 6.71
N ILE A 11 -3.34 -5.24 5.74
CA ILE A 11 -3.85 -4.96 4.39
C ILE A 11 -5.33 -4.53 4.47
N LEU A 12 -6.17 -5.28 5.19
CA LEU A 12 -7.58 -4.95 5.36
C LEU A 12 -7.77 -3.57 6.01
N LEU A 13 -7.00 -3.25 7.07
CA LEU A 13 -7.01 -1.94 7.70
C LEU A 13 -6.60 -0.83 6.72
N SER A 14 -5.54 -1.04 5.94
CA SER A 14 -5.10 -0.10 4.90
C SER A 14 -6.21 0.16 3.86
N LEU A 15 -6.89 -0.87 3.39
CA LEU A 15 -8.01 -0.76 2.45
C LEU A 15 -9.21 -0.03 3.08
N LEU A 16 -9.56 -0.36 4.33
CA LEU A 16 -10.64 0.31 5.07
C LEU A 16 -10.38 1.82 5.19
N MET A 17 -9.15 2.22 5.50
CA MET A 17 -8.81 3.63 5.59
C MET A 17 -8.85 4.34 4.24
N ARG A 18 -8.32 3.71 3.17
CA ARG A 18 -8.43 4.27 1.80
C ARG A 18 -9.89 4.50 1.42
N MET A 19 -10.76 3.52 1.68
CA MET A 19 -12.21 3.66 1.45
C MET A 19 -12.83 4.79 2.29
N ALA A 20 -12.52 4.88 3.59
CA ALA A 20 -13.05 5.91 4.48
C ALA A 20 -12.63 7.32 4.05
N ASN A 21 -11.37 7.47 3.65
CA ASN A 21 -10.82 8.74 3.18
C ASN A 21 -11.51 9.20 1.89
N ARG A 22 -11.83 8.26 1.00
CA ARG A 22 -12.49 8.54 -0.27
C ARG A 22 -13.98 8.86 -0.12
N ARG A 23 -14.69 8.20 0.81
CA ARG A 23 -16.08 8.57 1.14
C ARG A 23 -16.21 10.03 1.58
N ARG A 24 -15.23 10.54 2.33
CA ARG A 24 -15.18 11.97 2.71
C ARG A 24 -14.98 12.89 1.51
N SER A 25 -14.20 12.48 0.52
CA SER A 25 -13.96 13.25 -0.70
C SER A 25 -15.08 13.14 -1.76
N GLN A 26 -15.80 12.01 -1.80
CA GLN A 26 -16.87 11.74 -2.77
C GLN A 26 -18.22 12.34 -2.39
N ALA A 27 -18.42 12.80 -1.15
CA ALA A 27 -19.62 13.56 -0.74
C ALA A 27 -19.84 14.85 -1.57
N ILE A 28 -18.85 15.25 -2.37
CA ILE A 28 -18.84 16.47 -3.21
C ILE A 28 -19.05 16.14 -4.71
N ALA A 29 -19.04 14.87 -5.14
CA ALA A 29 -19.00 14.50 -6.56
C ALA A 29 -20.33 13.95 -7.12
N TYR A 30 -20.79 14.54 -8.23
CA TYR A 30 -22.03 14.22 -8.98
C TYR A 30 -22.15 12.72 -9.35
N PRO A 31 -23.38 12.17 -9.41
CA PRO A 31 -23.63 10.77 -9.71
C PRO A 31 -23.66 10.57 -11.23
N ASP A 32 -22.51 10.29 -11.83
CA ASP A 32 -22.48 9.72 -13.18
C ASP A 32 -21.38 8.66 -13.31
N ASN A 33 -21.78 7.57 -13.98
CA ASN A 33 -21.03 6.37 -14.36
C ASN A 33 -20.86 5.26 -13.31
N VAL A 34 -20.81 4.02 -13.82
CA VAL A 34 -20.53 2.77 -13.11
C VAL A 34 -19.15 2.88 -12.45
N LYS A 35 -19.13 3.39 -11.22
CA LYS A 35 -17.90 3.51 -10.45
C LYS A 35 -17.49 2.13 -9.94
N PRO A 36 -16.21 1.73 -10.10
CA PRO A 36 -15.71 0.51 -9.48
C PRO A 36 -16.00 0.52 -7.98
N SER A 37 -16.20 -0.66 -7.38
CA SER A 37 -16.51 -0.73 -5.95
C SER A 37 -15.40 -0.03 -5.14
N PRO A 38 -15.72 0.67 -4.04
CA PRO A 38 -14.71 1.36 -3.23
C PRO A 38 -13.55 0.45 -2.80
N PHE A 39 -13.82 -0.84 -2.62
CA PHE A 39 -12.83 -1.86 -2.34
C PHE A 39 -11.90 -2.12 -3.53
N SER A 40 -12.46 -2.32 -4.73
CA SER A 40 -11.67 -2.54 -5.96
C SER A 40 -10.72 -1.38 -6.21
N GLU A 41 -11.20 -0.15 -6.02
CA GLU A 41 -10.36 1.02 -6.21
C GLU A 41 -9.28 1.15 -5.12
N ALA A 42 -9.60 0.87 -3.85
CA ALA A 42 -8.61 0.88 -2.76
C ALA A 42 -7.53 -0.19 -2.98
N LEU A 43 -7.91 -1.34 -3.51
CA LEU A 43 -6.99 -2.40 -3.89
C LEU A 43 -6.10 -1.97 -5.06
N GLN A 44 -6.69 -1.37 -6.09
CA GLN A 44 -5.94 -0.82 -7.22
C GLN A 44 -4.93 0.23 -6.75
N GLU A 45 -5.31 1.11 -5.83
CA GLU A 45 -4.43 2.14 -5.28
C GLU A 45 -3.27 1.52 -4.48
N LEU A 46 -3.55 0.51 -3.64
CA LEU A 46 -2.52 -0.20 -2.88
C LEU A 46 -1.52 -0.89 -3.81
N VAL A 47 -2.00 -1.65 -4.80
CA VAL A 47 -1.17 -2.42 -5.74
C VAL A 47 -0.39 -1.48 -6.66
N SER A 48 -1.01 -0.42 -7.18
CA SER A 48 -0.35 0.59 -8.02
C SER A 48 0.79 1.27 -7.26
N ASN A 49 0.56 1.70 -6.01
CA ASN A 49 1.58 2.35 -5.21
C ASN A 49 2.72 1.38 -4.85
N ALA A 50 2.39 0.14 -4.44
CA ALA A 50 3.40 -0.88 -4.16
C ALA A 50 4.23 -1.22 -5.40
N GLY A 51 3.60 -1.37 -6.57
CA GLY A 51 4.28 -1.66 -7.84
C GLY A 51 5.19 -0.51 -8.29
N GLY A 52 4.72 0.74 -8.17
CA GLY A 52 5.53 1.93 -8.50
C GLY A 52 6.75 2.07 -7.59
N ILE A 53 6.59 1.87 -6.27
CA ILE A 53 7.70 1.89 -5.31
C ILE A 53 8.70 0.77 -5.64
N TYR A 54 8.20 -0.44 -5.90
CA TYR A 54 9.04 -1.59 -6.24
C TYR A 54 9.90 -1.32 -7.48
N LEU A 55 9.29 -0.86 -8.57
CA LEU A 55 10.02 -0.53 -9.79
C LEU A 55 11.08 0.55 -9.55
N ALA A 56 10.73 1.61 -8.81
CA ALA A 56 11.68 2.66 -8.47
C ALA A 56 12.88 2.14 -7.66
N LEU A 57 12.63 1.26 -6.67
CA LEU A 57 13.68 0.65 -5.86
C LEU A 57 14.55 -0.33 -6.66
N VAL A 58 13.94 -1.17 -7.51
CA VAL A 58 14.68 -2.08 -8.40
C VAL A 58 15.59 -1.31 -9.33
N LEU A 59 15.10 -0.22 -9.93
CA LEU A 59 15.92 0.64 -10.80
C LEU A 59 17.06 1.29 -10.02
N LEU A 60 16.80 1.79 -8.81
CA LEU A 60 17.82 2.41 -7.97
C LEU A 60 18.91 1.41 -7.56
N VAL A 61 18.53 0.23 -7.08
CA VAL A 61 19.46 -0.85 -6.68
C VAL A 61 20.28 -1.30 -7.88
N SER A 62 19.64 -1.45 -9.05
CA SER A 62 20.32 -1.83 -10.29
C SER A 62 21.30 -0.75 -10.75
N PHE A 63 20.92 0.52 -10.67
CA PHE A 63 21.78 1.66 -11.00
C PHE A 63 23.00 1.75 -10.08
N LEU A 64 22.79 1.53 -8.78
CA LEU A 64 23.86 1.53 -7.78
C LEU A 64 24.69 0.24 -7.76
N GLN A 65 24.32 -0.76 -8.58
CA GLN A 65 24.94 -2.09 -8.63
C GLN A 65 25.01 -2.77 -7.25
N ILE A 66 23.95 -2.59 -6.45
CA ILE A 66 23.86 -3.22 -5.14
C ILE A 66 23.38 -4.66 -5.32
N GLU A 67 24.19 -5.61 -4.87
CA GLU A 67 23.81 -7.02 -4.85
C GLU A 67 22.94 -7.32 -3.63
N LEU A 68 21.70 -7.74 -3.88
CA LEU A 68 20.77 -8.20 -2.86
C LEU A 68 20.51 -9.69 -3.01
N PRO A 69 20.24 -10.41 -1.91
CA PRO A 69 19.81 -11.80 -2.00
C PRO A 69 18.47 -11.88 -2.76
N PRO A 70 18.31 -12.86 -3.68
CA PRO A 70 17.13 -12.96 -4.53
C PRO A 70 15.85 -13.20 -3.72
N ARG A 71 15.99 -13.87 -2.58
CA ARG A 71 14.93 -14.05 -1.59
C ARG A 71 15.53 -13.98 -0.20
N TRP A 72 14.77 -13.41 0.71
CA TRP A 72 14.99 -13.60 2.13
C TRP A 72 13.83 -14.39 2.73
N LYS A 73 14.11 -15.02 3.87
CA LYS A 73 13.08 -15.65 4.66
C LYS A 73 12.63 -14.67 5.73
N ILE A 74 11.45 -14.08 5.54
CA ILE A 74 10.80 -13.29 6.58
C ILE A 74 9.77 -14.18 7.26
N LEU A 75 10.08 -14.56 8.50
CA LEU A 75 9.33 -15.55 9.28
C LEU A 75 9.14 -16.88 8.54
N PHE A 76 8.04 -17.01 7.78
CA PHE A 76 7.63 -18.21 7.05
C PHE A 76 7.42 -17.95 5.55
N LEU A 77 7.56 -16.71 5.08
CA LEU A 77 7.48 -16.38 3.65
C LEU A 77 8.87 -16.22 3.07
N GLU A 78 9.10 -16.89 1.95
CA GLU A 78 10.21 -16.57 1.05
C GLU A 78 9.71 -15.52 0.06
N MET A 79 10.33 -14.34 0.12
CA MET A 79 9.93 -13.21 -0.70
C MET A 79 11.17 -12.45 -1.13
N GLU A 80 11.05 -11.72 -2.23
CA GLU A 80 12.07 -10.75 -2.61
C GLU A 80 12.08 -9.58 -1.60
N PRO A 81 13.27 -9.11 -1.15
CA PRO A 81 13.37 -8.02 -0.19
C PRO A 81 12.69 -6.72 -0.61
N LEU A 82 12.91 -6.30 -1.86
CA LEU A 82 12.36 -5.05 -2.38
C LEU A 82 10.85 -5.09 -2.48
N ALA A 83 10.27 -6.22 -2.89
CA ALA A 83 8.82 -6.42 -2.93
C ALA A 83 8.19 -6.29 -1.54
N PHE A 84 8.80 -6.91 -0.53
CA PHE A 84 8.35 -6.81 0.86
C PHE A 84 8.35 -5.36 1.36
N ILE A 85 9.47 -4.65 1.15
CA ILE A 85 9.61 -3.24 1.57
C ILE A 85 8.58 -2.37 0.87
N SER A 86 8.36 -2.59 -0.43
CA SER A 86 7.43 -1.79 -1.24
C SER A 86 5.98 -1.94 -0.78
N ILE A 87 5.56 -3.18 -0.49
CA ILE A 87 4.24 -3.47 0.09
C ILE A 87 4.13 -2.87 1.49
N ALA A 88 5.16 -3.01 2.34
CA ALA A 88 5.14 -2.45 3.69
C ALA A 88 4.95 -0.93 3.68
N ILE A 89 5.69 -0.21 2.81
CA ILE A 89 5.54 1.24 2.64
C ILE A 89 4.13 1.58 2.13
N ALA A 90 3.63 0.87 1.13
CA ALA A 90 2.29 1.11 0.57
C ALA A 90 1.17 0.86 1.59
N ILE A 91 1.33 -0.14 2.47
CA ILE A 91 0.39 -0.40 3.57
C ILE A 91 0.40 0.74 4.58
N ILE A 92 1.58 1.26 4.94
CA ILE A 92 1.78 2.32 5.95
C ILE A 92 1.31 3.69 5.44
N GLN A 93 1.44 3.96 4.13
CA GLN A 93 1.11 5.24 3.49
C GLN A 93 -0.23 5.88 3.94
N PRO A 94 -1.40 5.19 3.91
CA PRO A 94 -2.66 5.81 4.33
C PRO A 94 -2.68 6.22 5.80
N PHE A 95 -1.95 5.53 6.68
CA PHE A 95 -1.83 5.89 8.10
C PHE A 95 -1.05 7.19 8.28
N VAL A 96 0.07 7.34 7.57
CA VAL A 96 0.86 8.57 7.57
C VAL A 96 0.05 9.74 7.04
N LEU A 97 -0.68 9.54 5.95
CA LEU A 97 -1.55 10.58 5.37
C LEU A 97 -2.68 10.99 6.32
N GLN A 98 -3.30 10.03 7.01
CA GLN A 98 -4.34 10.32 8.00
C GLN A 98 -3.78 11.09 9.19
N LEU A 99 -2.65 10.65 9.75
CA LEU A 99 -1.97 11.34 10.85
C LEU A 99 -1.59 12.77 10.45
N TYR A 100 -1.03 12.95 9.25
CA TYR A 100 -0.67 14.27 8.73
C TYR A 100 -1.88 15.20 8.64
N ARG A 101 -3.03 14.72 8.15
CA ARG A 101 -4.27 15.51 8.09
C ARG A 101 -4.80 15.87 9.48
N THR A 102 -4.70 14.96 10.45
CA THR A 102 -5.10 15.24 11.83
C THR A 102 -4.20 16.29 12.48
N VAL A 103 -2.89 16.24 12.25
CA VAL A 103 -1.93 17.19 12.85
C VAL A 103 -1.99 18.57 12.20
N LYS A 104 -2.21 18.66 10.88
CA LYS A 104 -2.24 19.94 10.17
C LYS A 104 -3.53 20.74 10.38
N GLY A 105 -4.51 20.16 11.06
CA GLY A 105 -5.85 20.73 11.20
C GLY A 105 -6.63 20.55 9.90
N SER A 106 -7.78 19.90 9.99
CA SER A 106 -8.78 19.93 8.92
C SER A 106 -9.30 21.33 8.71
#